data_AF-A0A3R7DXH2-F1
#
_entry.id   AF-A0A3R7DXH2-F1
#
_cell.length_a   1.000
_cell.length_b   1.000
_cell.length_c   1.000
_cell.angle_alpha   90.00
_cell.angle_beta   90.00
_cell.angle_gamma   90.00
#
_symmetry.space_group_name_H-M   'P 1'
#
loop_
_entity.id
_entity.type
_entity.pdbx_description
1 polymer ?
#
loop_
_entity_poly.entity_id
_entity_poly.type
_entity_poly.pdbx_seq_one_letter_code
_entity_poly.pdbx_strand_id
1 'polypeptide(L)'
;MVQDGDARVLLFTYDYEAGATFDVVSQLEQATSVRLLQTSEGETVPEIPQPDEYDGYVVRNQSDSGPLEPTTVLFVRGQALSVDDSETLSEDASMFSSRLNLFSTSLE
;
A
#
# COMPACT_ATOMS: atom_id res chain seq x y z
N MET A 1 22.90 5.08 -16.77
CA MET A 1 21.77 5.67 -16.03
C MET A 1 21.03 4.50 -15.44
N VAL A 2 21.18 4.24 -14.14
CA VAL A 2 20.32 3.28 -13.45
C VAL A 2 19.00 4.00 -13.29
N GLN A 3 17.93 3.51 -13.91
CA GLN A 3 16.60 4.01 -13.59
C GLN A 3 16.29 3.47 -12.20
N ASP A 4 16.26 4.38 -11.24
CA ASP A 4 15.70 4.21 -9.91
C ASP A 4 14.45 3.33 -10.00
N GLY A 5 14.41 2.26 -9.20
CA GLY A 5 13.28 1.34 -9.20
C GLY A 5 12.02 2.11 -8.89
N ASP A 6 11.08 2.16 -9.83
CA ASP A 6 9.84 2.93 -9.73
C ASP A 6 9.19 2.68 -8.36
N ALA A 7 9.08 3.74 -7.57
CA ALA A 7 8.39 3.68 -6.29
C ALA A 7 6.99 3.13 -6.54
N ARG A 8 6.64 2.04 -5.86
CA ARG A 8 5.37 1.35 -6.07
C ARG A 8 4.61 1.25 -4.78
N VAL A 9 3.34 1.63 -4.85
CA VAL A 9 2.40 1.50 -3.74
C VAL A 9 1.37 0.44 -4.07
N LEU A 10 1.21 -0.51 -3.17
CA LEU A 10 0.14 -1.50 -3.20
C LEU A 10 -0.84 -1.23 -2.06
N LEU A 11 -2.13 -1.13 -2.38
CA LEU A 11 -3.18 -0.87 -1.40
C LEU A 11 -4.11 -2.07 -1.27
N PHE A 12 -4.36 -2.50 -0.03
CA PHE A 12 -5.40 -3.48 0.25
C PHE A 12 -6.74 -2.77 0.39
N THR A 13 -7.49 -2.62 -0.70
CA THR A 13 -8.80 -1.96 -0.67
C THR A 13 -9.83 -2.69 -1.52
N TYR A 14 -11.08 -2.63 -1.06
CA TYR A 14 -12.24 -3.04 -1.85
C TYR A 14 -12.88 -1.87 -2.60
N ASP A 15 -12.58 -0.64 -2.17
CA ASP A 15 -13.12 0.59 -2.72
C ASP A 15 -11.94 1.57 -2.85
N TYR A 16 -11.38 1.65 -4.07
CA TYR A 16 -10.26 2.54 -4.35
C TYR A 16 -10.80 3.94 -4.67
N GLU A 17 -10.43 4.93 -3.86
CA GLU A 17 -10.76 6.33 -4.09
C GLU A 17 -9.55 7.06 -4.69
N ALA A 18 -9.66 7.41 -5.97
CA ALA A 18 -8.65 8.18 -6.68
C ALA A 18 -8.50 9.59 -6.07
N GLY A 19 -7.25 10.03 -5.86
CA GLY A 19 -6.96 11.33 -5.25
C GLY A 19 -7.22 11.40 -3.74
N ALA A 20 -7.49 10.27 -3.08
CA ALA A 20 -7.68 10.25 -1.64
C ALA A 20 -6.36 10.53 -0.91
N THR A 21 -6.44 11.40 0.11
CA THR A 21 -5.30 11.68 1.00
C THR A 21 -5.40 10.78 2.22
N PHE A 22 -4.27 10.26 2.68
CA PHE A 22 -4.20 9.43 3.87
C PHE A 22 -3.08 9.89 4.80
N ASP A 23 -3.25 9.59 6.08
CA ASP A 23 -2.22 9.76 7.10
C ASP A 23 -1.64 8.40 7.50
N VAL A 24 -0.32 8.34 7.66
CA VAL A 24 0.37 7.16 8.16
C VAL A 24 0.22 7.09 9.68
N VAL A 25 -0.53 6.11 10.15
CA VAL A 25 -0.80 5.91 11.59
C VAL A 25 0.32 5.09 12.24
N SER A 26 0.83 4.08 11.54
CA SER A 26 1.90 3.21 12.06
C SER A 26 2.59 2.47 10.93
N GLN A 27 3.85 2.12 11.12
CA GLN A 27 4.53 1.11 10.30
C GLN A 27 4.25 -0.29 10.86
N LEU A 28 4.13 -1.28 9.98
CA LEU A 28 4.06 -2.70 10.31
C LEU A 28 5.45 -3.30 10.40
N GLU A 29 5.60 -4.33 11.23
CA GLU A 29 6.83 -5.14 11.22
C GLU A 29 7.02 -5.82 9.86
N GLN A 30 8.26 -5.87 9.36
CA GLN A 30 8.59 -6.49 8.07
C GLN A 30 8.00 -7.90 7.90
N ALA A 31 8.10 -8.73 8.95
CA ALA A 31 7.57 -10.09 8.92
C ALA A 31 6.04 -10.13 8.74
N THR A 32 5.32 -9.16 9.30
CA THR A 32 3.87 -9.00 9.12
C THR A 32 3.56 -8.55 7.70
N SER A 33 4.32 -7.59 7.16
CA SER A 33 4.15 -7.11 5.79
C SER A 33 4.34 -8.24 4.77
N VAL A 34 5.42 -9.01 4.89
CA VAL A 34 5.70 -10.17 4.05
C VAL A 34 4.56 -11.19 4.11
N ARG A 35 4.05 -11.47 5.31
CA ARG A 35 2.98 -12.43 5.51
C ARG A 35 1.65 -11.99 4.87
N LEU A 36 1.37 -10.68 4.85
CA LEU A 36 0.16 -10.14 4.20
C LEU A 36 0.27 -10.13 2.67
N LEU A 37 1.48 -10.06 2.12
CA LEU A 37 1.75 -10.14 0.68
C LEU A 37 1.91 -11.58 0.16
N GLN A 38 1.72 -12.58 1.02
CA GLN A 38 1.68 -13.99 0.67
C GLN A 38 0.25 -14.50 0.59
N THR A 39 0.04 -15.62 -0.09
CA THR A 39 -1.25 -16.32 -0.06
C THR A 39 -1.55 -16.84 1.35
N SER A 40 -2.80 -17.22 1.61
CA SER A 40 -3.21 -17.88 2.86
C SER A 40 -2.42 -19.16 3.17
N GLU A 41 -1.76 -19.74 2.17
CA GLU A 41 -0.91 -20.94 2.27
C GLU A 41 0.58 -20.60 2.50
N GLY A 42 0.93 -19.31 2.57
CA GLY A 42 2.30 -18.81 2.78
C GLY A 42 3.14 -18.77 1.49
N GLU A 43 2.51 -18.94 0.33
CA GLU A 43 3.20 -18.90 -0.95
C GLU A 43 3.31 -17.47 -1.47
N THR A 44 4.44 -17.14 -2.11
CA THR A 44 4.59 -15.86 -2.82
C THR A 44 3.66 -15.83 -4.02
N VAL A 45 2.86 -14.78 -4.14
CA VAL A 45 2.08 -14.57 -5.37
C VAL A 45 3.03 -14.21 -6.52
N PRO A 46 2.79 -14.72 -7.75
CA PRO A 46 3.70 -14.47 -8.87
C PRO A 46 3.80 -12.97 -9.23
N GLU A 47 2.78 -12.18 -8.90
CA GLU A 47 2.80 -10.72 -9.05
C GLU A 47 3.77 -10.03 -8.06
N ILE A 48 4.07 -10.66 -6.92
CA ILE A 48 4.93 -10.12 -5.85
C ILE A 48 6.04 -11.14 -5.57
N PRO A 49 7.05 -11.25 -6.45
CA PRO A 49 8.12 -12.23 -6.30
C PRO A 49 9.03 -11.95 -5.08
N GLN A 50 9.06 -10.71 -4.60
CA GLN A 50 9.90 -10.25 -3.50
C GLN A 50 9.06 -9.42 -2.49
N PRO A 51 8.20 -10.06 -1.68
CA PRO A 51 7.35 -9.36 -0.70
C PRO A 51 8.18 -8.69 0.39
N ASP A 52 9.28 -9.32 0.79
CA ASP A 52 10.62 -8.73 0.84
C ASP A 52 10.79 -7.22 0.96
N GLU A 53 10.71 -6.62 -0.22
CA GLU A 53 11.14 -5.27 -0.52
C GLU A 53 10.04 -4.23 -0.25
N TYR A 54 8.89 -4.68 0.26
CA TYR A 54 7.77 -3.82 0.58
C TYR A 54 7.71 -3.55 2.09
N ASP A 55 7.76 -2.28 2.44
CA ASP A 55 7.44 -1.80 3.78
C ASP A 55 5.92 -1.68 3.93
N GLY A 56 5.39 -2.19 5.03
CA GLY A 56 3.95 -2.16 5.30
C GLY A 56 3.59 -1.02 6.23
N TYR A 57 2.51 -0.33 5.93
CA TYR A 57 2.02 0.82 6.66
C TYR A 57 0.53 0.69 6.92
N VAL A 58 0.13 1.13 8.09
CA VAL A 58 -1.26 1.27 8.51
C VAL A 58 -1.61 2.73 8.29
N VAL A 59 -2.52 2.99 7.35
CA VAL A 59 -2.88 4.35 6.96
C VAL A 59 -4.37 4.59 7.21
N ARG A 60 -4.72 5.85 7.42
CA ARG A 60 -6.11 6.28 7.61
C ARG A 60 -6.44 7.31 6.56
N ASN A 61 -7.48 7.05 5.77
CA ASN A 61 -7.98 8.03 4.81
C ASN A 61 -8.55 9.25 5.53
N GLN A 62 -8.28 10.43 4.97
CA GLN A 62 -8.85 11.68 5.42
C GLN A 62 -10.22 11.87 4.76
N SER A 63 -11.26 11.91 5.58
CA SER A 63 -12.59 12.30 5.14
C SER A 63 -12.83 13.77 5.40
N ASP A 64 -13.11 14.54 4.34
CA ASP A 64 -13.44 15.97 4.41
C ASP A 64 -14.77 16.25 5.14
N SER A 65 -15.64 15.26 5.29
CA SER A 65 -16.95 15.40 5.94
C SER A 65 -17.56 14.05 6.36
N GLY A 66 -17.07 13.44 7.46
CA GLY A 66 -17.65 12.17 7.90
C GLY A 66 -17.05 11.54 9.17
N PRO A 67 -17.60 10.39 9.62
CA PRO A 67 -16.96 9.56 10.64
C PRO A 67 -15.57 9.11 10.19
N LEU A 68 -14.69 8.80 11.15
CA LEU A 68 -13.35 8.28 10.89
C LEU A 68 -13.40 7.12 9.89
N GLU A 69 -12.67 7.26 8.79
CA GLU A 69 -12.58 6.22 7.78
C GLU A 69 -11.90 4.95 8.29
N PRO A 70 -12.22 3.80 7.69
CA PRO A 70 -11.54 2.55 8.03
C PRO A 70 -10.05 2.69 7.77
N THR A 71 -9.26 2.27 8.76
CA THR A 71 -7.82 2.14 8.61
C THR A 71 -7.53 1.04 7.58
N THR A 72 -6.68 1.33 6.61
CA THR A 72 -6.26 0.38 5.59
C THR A 72 -4.76 0.07 5.67
N VAL A 73 -4.34 -0.97 4.95
CA VAL A 73 -2.95 -1.38 4.87
C VAL A 73 -2.41 -1.06 3.48
N LEU A 74 -1.29 -0.35 3.49
CA LEU A 74 -0.58 0.11 2.31
C LEU A 74 0.84 -0.47 2.35
N PHE A 75 1.35 -0.89 1.20
CA PHE A 75 2.69 -1.46 1.05
C PHE A 75 3.48 -0.62 0.06
N VAL A 76 4.65 -0.12 0.47
CA VAL A 76 5.48 0.73 -0.37
C VAL A 76 6.80 0.04 -0.66
N ARG A 77 7.23 0.09 -1.91
CA ARG A 77 8.57 -0.31 -2.32
C ARG A 77 9.30 0.90 -2.90
N GLY A 78 10.57 1.07 -2.50
CA GLY A 78 11.45 2.10 -3.05
C GLY A 78 11.25 3.51 -2.46
N GLN A 79 10.26 3.69 -1.58
CA GLN A 79 10.03 4.90 -0.81
C GLN A 79 9.70 4.51 0.64
N ALA A 80 10.26 5.22 1.61
CA ALA A 80 9.95 5.04 3.02
C ALA A 80 9.01 6.16 3.46
N LEU A 81 7.93 5.80 4.15
CA LEU A 81 7.01 6.73 4.79
C LEU A 81 7.27 6.79 6.30
N SER A 82 7.04 7.94 6.92
CA SER A 82 7.11 8.11 8.37
C SER A 82 5.72 8.10 8.99
N VAL A 83 5.63 7.81 10.29
CA VAL A 83 4.38 8.03 11.04
C VAL A 83 4.08 9.53 11.05
N ASP A 84 2.79 9.87 10.94
CA ASP A 84 2.28 11.23 10.76
C ASP A 84 2.62 11.88 9.40
N ASP A 85 3.20 11.15 8.43
CA ASP A 85 3.21 11.61 7.03
C ASP A 85 1.79 11.59 6.47
N SER A 86 1.48 12.61 5.67
CA SER A 86 0.25 12.71 4.89
C SER A 86 0.62 12.69 3.42
N GLU A 87 0.11 11.71 2.67
CA GLU A 87 0.38 11.54 1.24
C GLU A 87 -0.93 11.37 0.47
N THR A 88 -0.92 11.66 -0.82
CA THR A 88 -2.08 11.52 -1.69
C THR A 88 -1.89 10.35 -2.65
N LEU A 89 -2.91 9.49 -2.75
CA LEU A 89 -2.94 8.41 -3.72
C LEU A 89 -3.20 8.98 -5.12
N SER A 90 -2.40 8.56 -6.09
CA SER A 90 -2.56 9.00 -7.47
C SER A 90 -3.93 8.61 -8.05
N GLU A 91 -4.42 9.39 -8.99
CA GLU A 91 -5.64 9.06 -9.74
C GLU A 91 -5.47 7.80 -10.61
N ASP A 92 -4.22 7.47 -10.97
CA ASP A 92 -3.87 6.27 -11.73
C ASP A 92 -3.64 5.08 -10.81
N ALA A 93 -4.65 4.20 -10.74
CA ALA A 93 -4.54 2.90 -10.09
C ALA A 93 -4.97 1.76 -11.00
N SER A 94 -4.33 0.61 -10.82
CA SER A 94 -4.62 -0.60 -11.58
C SER A 94 -4.70 -1.81 -10.66
N MET A 95 -5.58 -2.75 -11.01
CA MET A 95 -5.67 -4.02 -10.29
C MET A 95 -4.33 -4.75 -10.39
N PHE A 96 -3.66 -4.94 -9.25
CA PHE A 96 -2.34 -5.59 -9.21
C PHE A 96 -2.48 -7.10 -9.01
N SER A 97 -3.24 -7.51 -8.00
CA SER A 97 -3.55 -8.92 -7.77
C SER A 97 -4.97 -9.08 -7.29
N SER A 98 -5.80 -9.79 -8.08
CA SER A 98 -7.16 -10.15 -7.69
C SER A 98 -7.24 -11.24 -6.64
N ARG A 99 -6.15 -11.98 -6.42
CA ARG A 99 -6.06 -13.02 -5.38
C ARG A 99 -5.93 -12.41 -3.99
N LEU A 100 -5.11 -11.37 -3.87
CA LEU A 100 -4.88 -10.64 -2.62
C LEU A 100 -5.69 -9.35 -2.54
N ASN A 101 -6.51 -9.05 -3.56
CA ASN A 101 -7.25 -7.79 -3.67
C ASN A 101 -6.37 -6.55 -3.47
N LEU A 102 -5.24 -6.53 -4.19
CA LEU A 102 -4.28 -5.45 -4.16
C LEU A 102 -4.41 -4.59 -5.40
N PHE A 103 -4.43 -3.28 -5.20
CA PHE A 103 -4.32 -2.27 -6.26
C PHE A 103 -2.91 -1.70 -6.26
N SER A 104 -2.34 -1.48 -7.45
CA SER A 104 -1.07 -0.77 -7.62
C SER A 104 -1.35 0.66 -8.02
N THR A 105 -0.69 1.59 -7.36
CA THR A 105 -0.70 3.02 -7.65
C THR A 105 0.64 3.64 -7.27
N SER A 106 0.71 4.97 -7.33
CA SER A 106 1.84 5.81 -6.92
C SER A 106 1.35 6.87 -5.93
N LEU A 107 2.27 7.54 -5.25
CA LEU A 107 1.98 8.70 -4.41
C LEU A 107 2.28 9.99 -5.20
N GLU A 108 1.56 11.05 -4.87
CA GLU A 108 1.74 12.41 -5.44
C GLU A 108 2.24 13.42 -4.40
#